data_AF-A0A7L3EMJ7-F1
#
_entry.id   AF-A0A7L3EMJ7-F1
#
_cell.length_a   1.000
_cell.length_b   1.000
_cell.length_c   1.000
_cell.angle_alpha   90.00
_cell.angle_beta   90.00
_cell.angle_gamma   90.00
#
_symmetry.space_group_name_H-M   'P 1'
#
loop_
_entity.id
_entity.type
_entity.pdbx_description
1 polymer ?
#
loop_
_entity_poly.entity_id
_entity_poly.type
_entity_poly.pdbx_seq_one_letter_code
_entity_poly.pdbx_strand_id
1 'polypeptide(L)' 'VRVVSEDRMQYFALHGKTGHLVTAERIDREQLCRLVEKCVLRCGLIVEGQM' A
#
# COMPACT_ATOMS: atom_id res chain seq x y z
N VAL A 1 4.34 12.49 -5.66
CA VAL A 1 3.39 11.57 -4.99
C VAL A 1 4.13 10.39 -4.39
N ARG A 2 3.92 10.09 -3.10
CA ARG A 2 4.55 8.96 -2.40
C ARG A 2 3.48 8.14 -1.66
N VAL A 3 3.54 6.82 -1.79
CA VAL A 3 2.70 5.90 -1.02
C VAL A 3 3.34 5.70 0.35
N VAL A 4 2.54 5.80 1.41
CA VAL A 4 2.98 5.62 2.80
C VAL A 4 2.14 4.51 3.41
N SER A 5 2.79 3.39 3.74
CA SER A 5 2.16 2.32 4.51
C SER A 5 2.48 2.53 6.00
N GLU A 6 1.54 2.20 6.89
CA GLU A 6 1.83 2.12 8.34
C GLU A 6 2.81 0.97 8.63
N ASP A 7 2.76 -0.07 7.80
CA ASP A 7 3.70 -1.18 7.82
C ASP A 7 5.02 -0.78 7.16
N ARG A 8 6.17 -1.26 7.65
CA ARG A 8 7.49 -0.90 7.10
C ARG A 8 7.67 -1.30 5.63
N MET A 9 6.76 -2.10 5.08
CA MET A 9 6.82 -2.64 3.72
C MET A 9 5.86 -1.90 2.79
N GLN A 10 6.37 -1.44 1.64
CA GLN A 10 5.59 -0.73 0.63
C GLN A 10 4.88 -1.74 -0.30
N TYR A 11 3.84 -2.41 0.22
CA TYR A 11 3.04 -3.36 -0.57
C TYR A 11 2.33 -2.73 -1.78
N PHE A 12 2.07 -1.44 -1.71
CA PHE A 12 1.35 -0.69 -2.75
C PHE A 12 2.26 0.37 -3.37
N ALA A 13 2.18 0.50 -4.69
CA ALA A 13 2.77 1.58 -5.47
C ALA A 13 1.68 2.32 -6.24
N LEU A 14 1.97 3.56 -6.61
CA LEU A 14 1.08 4.36 -7.44
C LEU A 14 1.61 4.37 -8.87
N HIS A 15 0.75 4.05 -9.83
CA HIS A 15 1.08 4.17 -11.23
C HIS A 15 1.06 5.66 -11.64
N GLY A 16 2.24 6.24 -11.84
CA GLY A 16 2.41 7.69 -12.03
C GLY A 16 1.69 8.30 -13.23
N LYS A 17 1.32 7.50 -14.25
CA LYS A 17 0.59 7.99 -15.43
C LYS A 17 -0.93 7.99 -15.28
N THR A 18 -1.48 7.14 -14.41
CA THR A 18 -2.93 6.89 -14.32
C THR A 18 -3.49 7.14 -12.94
N GLY A 19 -2.64 7.27 -11.91
CA GLY A 19 -3.07 7.40 -10.53
C GLY A 19 -3.67 6.11 -9.96
N HIS A 20 -3.55 4.97 -10.64
CA HIS A 20 -4.01 3.69 -10.12
C HIS A 20 -3.05 3.18 -9.03
N LEU A 21 -3.63 2.76 -7.90
CA LEU A 21 -2.89 2.03 -6.88
C LEU A 21 -2.71 0.59 -7.34
N VAL A 22 -1.47 0.13 -7.41
CA VAL A 22 -1.10 -1.22 -7.81
C VAL A 22 -0.33 -1.89 -6.69
N THR A 23 -0.42 -3.21 -6.58
CA THR A 23 0.42 -3.98 -5.67
C THR A 23 1.84 -4.05 -6.22
N ALA A 24 2.81 -3.55 -5.46
CA ALA A 24 4.24 -3.53 -5.83
C ALA A 24 4.98 -4.78 -5.36
N GLU A 25 4.57 -5.33 -4.22
CA GLU A 25 5.17 -6.52 -3.61
C GLU A 25 4.11 -7.57 -3.27
N ARG A 26 4.60 -8.79 -2.99
CA ARG A 26 3.75 -9.91 -2.58
C ARG A 26 3.13 -9.63 -1.22
N ILE A 27 1.81 -9.67 -1.16
CA ILE A 27 1.03 -9.57 0.08
C ILE A 27 0.75 -10.99 0.56
N ASP A 28 1.42 -11.41 1.62
CA ASP A 28 1.21 -12.71 2.26
C ASP A 28 0.32 -12.54 3.49
N ARG A 29 -0.93 -13.01 3.39
CA ARG A 29 -1.96 -12.83 4.44
C ARG A 29 -1.56 -13.51 5.74
N GLU A 30 -0.98 -14.70 5.64
CA GLU A 30 -0.53 -15.50 6.76
C GLU A 30 0.68 -14.86 7.45
N GLN A 31 1.59 -14.24 6.70
CA GLN A 31 2.71 -13.50 7.27
C GLN A 31 2.25 -12.20 7.97
N LEU A 32 1.28 -11.49 7.40
CA LEU A 32 0.81 -10.19 7.88
C LEU A 32 -0.18 -10.28 9.04
N CYS A 33 -1.21 -11.09 8.87
CA CYS A 33 -2.36 -11.16 9.76
C CYS A 33 -2.51 -12.52 10.44
N ARG A 34 -1.69 -13.52 10.07
CA ARG A 34 -1.70 -14.87 10.63
C ARG A 34 -3.09 -15.51 10.55
N LEU A 35 -3.79 -15.55 11.68
CA LEU A 35 -5.05 -16.24 11.88
C LEU A 35 -6.25 -15.28 12.01
N VAL A 36 -6.06 -13.98 11.78
CA VAL A 36 -7.16 -13.02 11.84
C VAL A 36 -8.16 -13.27 10.70
N GLU A 37 -9.45 -13.37 11.04
CA GLU A 37 -10.54 -13.60 10.08
C GLU A 37 -10.63 -12.50 9.01
N LYS A 38 -10.41 -11.24 9.41
CA LYS A 38 -10.42 -10.09 8.50
C LYS A 38 -9.12 -9.29 8.59
N CYS A 39 -8.27 -9.48 7.59
CA CYS A 39 -7.02 -8.73 7.44
C CYS A 39 -7.27 -7.44 6.65
N VAL A 40 -6.99 -6.28 7.25
CA VAL A 40 -7.14 -4.97 6.60
C VAL A 40 -5.77 -4.30 6.56
N LEU A 41 -5.30 -3.99 5.36
CA LEU A 41 -4.08 -3.20 5.16
C LEU A 41 -4.45 -1.75 4.93
N ARG A 42 -3.97 -0.87 5.80
CA ARG A 42 -4.13 0.57 5.65
C ARG A 42 -2.92 1.13 4.90
N CYS A 43 -3.20 1.84 3.82
CA CYS A 43 -2.21 2.64 3.11
C CYS A 43 -2.70 4.08 2.99
N GLY A 44 -1.80 5.01 3.26
CA GLY A 44 -1.97 6.43 2.98
C GLY A 44 -1.28 6.81 1.68
N LEU A 45 -1.85 7.76 0.96
CA LEU A 45 -1.24 8.35 -0.22
C LEU A 45 -0.95 9.82 0.08
N ILE A 46 0.31 10.22 0.00
CA ILE A 46 0.70 11.63 0.08
C ILE A 46 0.96 12.12 -1.34
N VAL A 47 0.00 12.86 -1.87
CA VAL A 47 0.14 13.59 -3.12
C VAL A 47 0.79 14.93 -2.79
N GLU A 48 2.12 14.96 -2.74
CA GLU A 48 2.89 16.20 -2.82
C GLU A 48 2.55 16.86 -4.17
N GLY A 49 1.63 17.83 -4.16
CA GLY A 49 1.33 18.68 -5.30
C GLY A 49 2.24 19.90 -5.27
N GLN A 50 3.11 20.05 -6.26
CA GLN A 50 3.31 21.39 -6.82
C GLN A 50 2.16 21.58 -7.82
N MET A 51 1.26 22.47 -7.43
CA MET A 51 0.28 23.05 -8.35
C MET A 51 1.00 23.78 -9.46
#